data_AF-A0A133MGF5-F1
#
_entry.id   AF-A0A133MGF5-F1
#
_cell.length_a   1.000
_cell.length_b   1.000
_cell.length_c   1.000
_cell.angle_alpha   90.00
_cell.angle_beta   90.00
_cell.angle_gamma   90.00
#
_symmetry.space_group_name_H-M   'P 1'
#
loop_
_entity.id
_entity.type
_entity.pdbx_description
1 polymer ?
#
loop_
_entity_poly.entity_id
_entity_poly.type
_entity_poly.pdbx_seq_one_letter_code
_entity_poly.pdbx_strand_id
1 'polypeptide(L)'
;MKIKDILKFNRDAFFDGAVQIDWYYDEAKRKDVSKSYVFHGKDYHGVERKNLIDTASYVKRIVEKLYKDKESNRFLLTIAGYGTGKSHLGVTLATLLGEENNEREIVLNKIKDVDNSSYDYISKTLRGKNLVLTLNGMNDFNLNYQMLKVAKLALKEQGVNDSFLEDMTKTYEVAEHFVEKNYEKFEDRFKYYSKNNTKYNLSKNLKKELLENLKGDIKAFNIINEVYKEITSNYIKWDEGVSAGEIINKLNKYL
;
A
#
# COMPACT_ATOMS: atom_id res chain seq x y z
N MET A 1 -2.64 20.25 42.79
CA MET A 1 -2.62 20.09 41.32
C MET A 1 -3.16 18.71 40.99
N LYS A 2 -4.29 18.58 40.28
CA LYS A 2 -4.84 17.25 39.95
C LYS A 2 -4.36 16.85 38.55
N ILE A 3 -4.11 15.56 38.33
CA ILE A 3 -3.65 15.03 37.03
C ILE A 3 -4.55 15.49 35.87
N LYS A 4 -5.87 15.52 36.10
CA LYS A 4 -6.87 16.01 35.13
C LYS A 4 -6.68 17.47 34.70
N ASP A 5 -5.97 18.28 35.49
CA ASP A 5 -5.72 19.70 35.20
C ASP A 5 -4.44 19.88 34.36
N ILE A 6 -3.64 18.81 34.20
CA ILE A 6 -2.37 18.78 33.46
C ILE A 6 -2.53 17.94 32.18
N LEU A 7 -3.37 16.90 32.23
CA LEU A 7 -3.47 15.86 31.22
C LEU A 7 -4.78 16.05 30.43
N LYS A 8 -4.67 16.40 29.15
CA LYS A 8 -5.79 16.45 28.21
C LYS A 8 -5.58 15.40 27.14
N PHE A 9 -6.64 14.64 26.84
CA PHE A 9 -6.65 13.77 25.67
C PHE A 9 -6.65 14.63 24.41
N ASN A 10 -5.71 14.34 23.50
CA ASN A 10 -5.74 14.94 22.17
C ASN A 10 -6.88 14.31 21.38
N ARG A 11 -8.04 14.97 21.39
CA ARG A 11 -9.23 14.52 20.64
C ARG A 11 -9.09 14.70 19.13
N ASP A 12 -8.11 15.50 18.70
CA ASP A 12 -7.79 15.74 17.29
C ASP A 12 -6.82 14.67 16.74
N ALA A 13 -6.25 13.82 17.61
CA ALA A 13 -5.46 12.68 17.18
C ALA A 13 -6.42 11.59 16.68
N PHE A 14 -6.23 11.19 15.43
CA PHE A 14 -7.03 10.19 14.73
C PHE A 14 -7.16 8.87 15.50
N PHE A 15 -8.39 8.45 15.82
CA PHE A 15 -8.67 7.14 16.44
C PHE A 15 -9.99 6.52 15.94
N ASP A 16 -10.18 6.44 14.61
CA ASP A 16 -11.32 5.70 14.01
C ASP A 16 -10.92 4.27 13.59
N GLY A 17 -10.33 3.53 14.53
CA GLY A 17 -9.99 2.12 14.36
C GLY A 17 -8.58 1.84 13.83
N ALA A 18 -8.39 0.64 13.28
CA ALA A 18 -7.08 0.16 12.85
C ALA A 18 -6.62 0.87 11.57
N VAL A 19 -5.54 1.64 11.67
CA VAL A 19 -4.89 2.31 10.52
C VAL A 19 -4.60 1.30 9.41
N GLN A 20 -4.98 1.64 8.18
CA GLN A 20 -4.65 0.88 6.99
C GLN A 20 -3.49 1.55 6.25
N ILE A 21 -2.55 0.75 5.72
CA ILE A 21 -1.37 1.29 5.04
C ILE A 21 -1.73 2.10 3.78
N ASP A 22 -2.86 1.73 3.16
CA ASP A 22 -3.47 2.32 1.97
C ASP A 22 -3.89 3.78 2.19
N TRP A 23 -4.08 4.19 3.44
CA TRP A 23 -4.42 5.57 3.80
C TRP A 23 -3.30 6.57 3.47
N TYR A 24 -2.11 6.08 3.12
CA TYR A 24 -1.06 6.92 2.54
C TYR A 24 -1.52 7.67 1.27
N TYR A 25 -2.43 7.11 0.48
CA TYR A 25 -2.96 7.74 -0.74
C TYR A 25 -4.21 8.60 -0.51
N ASP A 26 -4.62 8.79 0.75
CA ASP A 26 -5.73 9.67 1.15
C ASP A 26 -5.11 10.85 1.92
N GLU A 27 -5.06 12.02 1.31
CA GLU A 27 -4.33 13.19 1.83
C GLU A 27 -4.76 13.55 3.27
N ALA A 28 -6.06 13.59 3.53
CA ALA A 28 -6.61 13.92 4.84
C ALA A 28 -6.21 12.87 5.89
N LYS A 29 -6.42 11.58 5.59
CA LYS A 29 -6.06 10.51 6.52
C LYS A 29 -4.55 10.41 6.73
N ARG A 30 -3.75 10.52 5.68
CA ARG A 30 -2.28 10.51 5.78
C ARG A 30 -1.79 11.58 6.74
N LYS A 31 -2.33 12.80 6.61
CA LYS A 31 -2.00 13.94 7.47
C LYS A 31 -2.35 13.66 8.93
N ASP A 32 -3.55 13.17 9.19
CA ASP A 32 -4.03 12.91 10.55
C ASP A 32 -3.27 11.75 11.21
N VAL A 33 -2.94 10.71 10.45
CA VAL A 33 -2.11 9.58 10.89
C VAL A 33 -0.69 10.05 11.24
N SER A 34 -0.06 10.84 10.38
CA SER A 34 1.30 11.35 10.62
C SER A 34 1.35 12.27 11.84
N LYS A 35 0.34 13.12 12.00
CA LYS A 35 0.17 14.00 13.18
C LYS A 35 -0.12 13.26 14.48
N SER A 36 -0.61 12.01 14.44
CA SER A 36 -0.97 11.25 15.65
C SER A 36 0.08 10.22 16.07
N TYR A 37 1.00 9.79 15.20
CA TYR A 37 2.00 8.77 15.55
C TYR A 37 2.98 9.20 16.66
N VAL A 38 3.15 8.41 17.71
CA VAL A 38 4.08 8.71 18.81
C VAL A 38 5.38 7.96 18.61
N PHE A 39 6.47 8.69 18.36
CA PHE A 39 7.81 8.10 18.31
C PHE A 39 8.35 7.85 19.72
N HIS A 40 9.20 6.84 19.82
CA HIS A 40 10.06 6.54 20.94
C HIS A 40 11.50 6.77 20.50
N GLY A 41 12.31 7.41 21.35
CA GLY A 41 13.75 7.59 21.17
C GLY A 41 14.57 6.52 21.89
N LYS A 42 15.90 6.57 21.71
CA LYS A 42 16.86 5.61 22.29
C LYS A 42 16.81 5.46 23.81
N ASP A 43 16.40 6.50 24.52
CA ASP A 43 16.31 6.50 26.00
C ASP A 43 15.01 5.85 26.49
N TYR A 44 14.21 5.28 25.58
CA TYR A 44 13.01 4.55 25.92
C TYR A 44 13.33 3.22 26.62
N HIS A 45 12.97 3.13 27.90
CA HIS A 45 13.19 1.96 28.77
C HIS A 45 12.46 0.68 28.34
N GLY A 46 11.64 0.71 27.28
CA GLY A 46 11.03 -0.49 26.71
C GLY A 46 11.98 -1.35 25.85
N VAL A 47 13.20 -0.87 25.58
CA VAL A 47 14.18 -1.51 24.68
C VAL A 47 15.25 -2.31 25.46
N GLU A 48 14.93 -2.81 26.66
CA GLU A 48 15.90 -3.59 27.47
C GLU A 48 16.14 -5.03 26.96
N ARG A 49 15.33 -5.50 26.00
CA ARG A 49 15.49 -6.84 25.41
C ARG A 49 16.44 -6.78 24.22
N LYS A 50 17.43 -7.70 24.18
CA LYS A 50 18.22 -7.99 22.97
C LYS A 50 17.24 -8.20 21.80
N ASN A 51 17.40 -7.42 20.74
CA ASN A 51 16.60 -7.41 19.49
C ASN A 51 15.42 -6.44 19.40
N LEU A 52 15.24 -5.52 20.35
CA LEU A 52 14.32 -4.40 20.19
C LEU A 52 15.05 -3.15 19.65
N ILE A 53 14.32 -2.28 18.97
CA ILE A 53 14.79 -0.98 18.48
C ILE A 53 13.65 0.03 18.68
N ASP A 54 13.98 1.23 19.14
CA ASP A 54 13.01 2.32 19.21
C ASP A 54 12.68 2.84 17.80
N THR A 55 11.56 3.52 17.68
CA THR A 55 11.04 3.92 16.36
C THR A 55 11.88 5.01 15.69
N ALA A 56 12.53 5.90 16.46
CA ALA A 56 13.38 6.95 15.90
C ALA A 56 14.68 6.36 15.33
N SER A 57 15.36 5.50 16.10
CA SER A 57 16.53 4.74 15.63
C SER A 57 16.18 3.83 14.46
N TYR A 58 14.98 3.25 14.46
CA TYR A 58 14.49 2.43 13.34
C TYR A 58 14.32 3.25 12.05
N VAL A 59 13.73 4.45 12.12
CA VAL A 59 13.63 5.36 10.97
C VAL A 59 15.01 5.73 10.45
N LYS A 60 15.93 6.10 11.35
CA LYS A 60 17.32 6.39 11.00
C LYS A 60 17.96 5.24 10.23
N ARG A 61 17.77 4.00 10.69
CA ARG A 61 18.29 2.80 10.03
C ARG A 61 17.70 2.58 8.62
N ILE A 62 16.43 2.92 8.39
CA ILE A 62 15.84 2.88 7.04
C ILE A 62 16.53 3.89 6.13
N VAL A 63 16.71 5.13 6.60
CA VAL A 63 17.36 6.19 5.82
C VAL A 63 18.83 5.86 5.51
N GLU A 64 19.55 5.30 6.49
CA GLU A 64 20.91 4.76 6.30
C GLU A 64 20.95 3.72 5.18
N LYS A 65 20.02 2.75 5.21
CA LYS A 65 19.92 1.71 4.18
C LYS A 65 19.58 2.25 2.79
N LEU A 66 18.76 3.29 2.70
CA LEU A 66 18.35 3.87 1.42
C LEU A 66 19.48 4.66 0.74
N TYR A 67 20.26 5.42 1.52
CA TYR A 67 21.16 6.44 0.95
C TYR A 67 22.65 6.19 1.14
N LYS A 68 23.05 5.38 2.13
CA LYS A 68 24.47 5.16 2.46
C LYS A 68 24.92 3.73 2.21
N ASP A 69 24.11 2.77 2.60
CA ASP A 69 24.47 1.36 2.54
C ASP A 69 24.11 0.75 1.18
N LYS A 70 25.05 0.86 0.23
CA LYS A 70 24.87 0.35 -1.14
C LYS A 70 25.17 -1.15 -1.29
N GLU A 71 25.95 -1.71 -0.38
CA GLU A 71 26.49 -3.08 -0.48
C GLU A 71 25.68 -4.10 0.33
N SER A 72 24.97 -3.68 1.38
CA SER A 72 24.17 -4.61 2.17
C SER A 72 22.81 -4.93 1.54
N ASN A 73 22.19 -5.98 2.07
CA ASN A 73 20.83 -6.36 1.72
C ASN A 73 19.86 -5.21 2.04
N ARG A 74 19.19 -4.69 1.01
CA ARG A 74 18.18 -3.62 1.11
C ARG A 74 16.86 -4.08 1.73
N PHE A 75 16.68 -5.39 1.91
CA PHE A 75 15.53 -5.94 2.62
C PHE A 75 15.60 -5.63 4.13
N LEU A 76 14.47 -5.19 4.68
CA LEU A 76 14.30 -4.96 6.11
C LEU A 76 12.99 -5.62 6.55
N LEU A 77 13.09 -6.62 7.41
CA LEU A 77 11.93 -7.24 8.06
C LEU A 77 11.72 -6.59 9.42
N THR A 78 10.48 -6.23 9.74
CA THR A 78 10.12 -5.63 11.02
C THR A 78 8.95 -6.39 11.60
N ILE A 79 9.16 -6.94 12.80
CA ILE A 79 8.19 -7.74 13.52
C ILE A 79 7.77 -6.96 14.75
N ALA A 80 6.46 -6.75 14.91
CA ALA A 80 5.91 -6.15 16.11
C ALA A 80 4.54 -6.77 16.44
N GLY A 81 4.18 -6.73 17.73
CA GLY A 81 2.94 -7.31 18.25
C GLY A 81 1.67 -6.72 17.62
N TYR A 82 0.54 -7.41 17.78
CA TYR A 82 -0.76 -6.85 17.39
C TYR A 82 -1.03 -5.57 18.18
N GLY A 83 -1.59 -4.54 17.53
CA GLY A 83 -1.91 -3.26 18.17
C GLY A 83 -0.73 -2.32 18.45
N THR A 84 0.52 -2.67 18.12
CA THR A 84 1.69 -1.81 18.39
C THR A 84 1.91 -0.68 17.37
N GLY A 85 0.89 -0.34 16.58
CA GLY A 85 0.98 0.75 15.60
C GLY A 85 1.80 0.45 14.34
N LYS A 86 1.92 -0.81 13.90
CA LYS A 86 2.68 -1.18 12.68
C LYS A 86 2.22 -0.42 11.43
N SER A 87 0.93 -0.47 11.11
CA SER A 87 0.38 0.23 9.95
C SER A 87 0.47 1.76 10.11
N HIS A 88 0.32 2.25 11.35
CA HIS A 88 0.47 3.67 11.70
C HIS A 88 1.89 4.15 11.42
N LEU A 89 2.90 3.39 11.86
CA LEU A 89 4.30 3.63 11.55
C LEU A 89 4.54 3.54 10.04
N GLY A 90 3.95 2.56 9.35
CA GLY A 90 4.09 2.40 7.91
C GLY A 90 3.61 3.61 7.10
N VAL A 91 2.43 4.15 7.42
CA VAL A 91 1.92 5.39 6.78
C VAL A 91 2.79 6.59 7.13
N THR A 92 3.23 6.69 8.38
CA THR A 92 4.11 7.78 8.86
C THR A 92 5.46 7.76 8.14
N LEU A 93 6.05 6.56 7.95
CA LEU A 93 7.28 6.36 7.18
C LEU A 93 7.09 6.66 5.71
N ALA A 94 5.99 6.21 5.10
CA ALA A 94 5.67 6.51 3.71
C ALA A 94 5.55 8.03 3.49
N THR A 95 4.95 8.73 4.46
CA THR A 95 4.84 10.20 4.45
C THR A 95 6.20 10.87 4.56
N LEU A 96 7.06 10.41 5.48
CA LEU A 96 8.42 10.93 5.64
C LEU A 96 9.26 10.74 4.37
N LEU A 97 9.21 9.54 3.77
CA LEU A 97 10.06 9.17 2.64
C LEU A 97 9.54 9.66 1.29
N GLY A 98 8.24 9.91 1.17
CA GLY A 98 7.54 10.27 -0.06
C GLY A 98 7.87 11.68 -0.54
N GLU A 99 6.95 12.62 -0.39
CA GLU A 99 7.08 14.00 -0.89
C GLU A 99 7.75 14.95 0.11
N GLU A 100 8.41 15.99 -0.40
CA GLU A 100 8.98 17.07 0.44
C GLU A 100 7.91 18.11 0.76
N ASN A 101 7.07 17.83 1.76
CA ASN A 101 5.93 18.68 2.12
C ASN A 101 5.83 18.96 3.62
N ASN A 102 4.81 19.70 4.01
CA ASN A 102 4.55 20.04 5.42
C ASN A 102 4.35 18.79 6.29
N GLU A 103 3.76 17.73 5.76
CA GLU A 103 3.56 16.47 6.46
C GLU A 103 4.89 15.78 6.77
N ARG A 104 5.87 15.81 5.86
CA ARG A 104 7.24 15.34 6.14
C ARG A 104 7.86 16.10 7.32
N GLU A 105 7.77 17.43 7.31
CA GLU A 105 8.31 18.27 8.39
C GLU A 105 7.64 17.99 9.74
N ILE A 106 6.32 17.72 9.76
CA ILE A 106 5.62 17.29 10.97
C ILE A 106 6.23 16.01 11.53
N VAL A 107 6.50 15.01 10.67
CA VAL A 107 7.11 13.74 11.10
C VAL A 107 8.53 13.96 11.62
N LEU A 108 9.34 14.77 10.93
CA LEU A 108 10.70 15.09 11.36
C LEU A 108 10.72 15.77 12.73
N ASN A 109 9.86 16.75 12.97
CA ASN A 109 9.77 17.44 14.26
C ASN A 109 9.39 16.49 15.39
N LYS A 110 8.50 15.53 15.15
CA LYS A 110 8.16 14.51 16.16
C LYS A 110 9.32 13.59 16.50
N ILE A 111 10.19 13.27 15.54
CA ILE A 111 11.42 12.53 15.81
C ILE A 111 12.37 13.41 16.64
N LYS A 112 12.48 14.70 16.31
CA LYS A 112 13.30 15.66 17.05
C LYS A 112 12.92 15.74 18.53
N ASP A 113 11.62 15.73 18.82
CA ASP A 113 11.08 15.81 20.18
C ASP A 113 11.53 14.65 21.08
N VAL A 114 11.88 13.49 20.50
CA VAL A 114 12.26 12.29 21.26
C VAL A 114 13.71 11.85 21.06
N ASP A 115 14.34 12.23 19.95
CA ASP A 115 15.74 11.95 19.64
C ASP A 115 16.29 12.94 18.61
N ASN A 116 16.88 14.03 19.11
CA ASN A 116 17.53 15.05 18.27
C ASN A 116 18.68 14.49 17.43
N SER A 117 19.39 13.45 17.91
CA SER A 117 20.51 12.85 17.17
C SER A 117 20.05 12.07 15.94
N SER A 118 18.92 11.36 16.04
CA SER A 118 18.28 10.71 14.91
C SER A 118 17.68 11.72 13.94
N TYR A 119 17.02 12.78 14.44
CA TYR A 119 16.52 13.88 13.62
C TYR A 119 17.64 14.55 12.78
N ASP A 120 18.75 14.93 13.41
CA ASP A 120 19.87 15.60 12.72
C ASP A 120 20.46 14.71 11.62
N TYR A 121 20.51 13.40 11.85
CA TYR A 121 20.98 12.45 10.85
C TYR A 121 20.00 12.34 9.67
N ILE A 122 18.72 12.11 9.97
CA ILE A 122 17.67 11.89 8.97
C ILE A 122 17.53 13.13 8.09
N SER A 123 17.41 14.32 8.68
CA SER A 123 17.23 15.59 7.96
C SER A 123 18.39 15.92 7.01
N LYS A 124 19.63 15.53 7.35
CA LYS A 124 20.82 15.74 6.48
C LYS A 124 20.96 14.69 5.38
N THR A 125 20.42 13.49 5.60
CA THR A 125 20.66 12.32 4.75
C THR A 125 19.51 12.07 3.78
N LEU A 126 18.27 12.22 4.24
CA LEU A 126 17.07 12.12 3.41
C LEU A 126 17.05 13.30 2.44
N ARG A 127 17.01 13.01 1.14
CA ARG A 127 17.07 14.02 0.08
C ARG A 127 16.08 13.70 -1.02
N GLY A 128 15.41 14.73 -1.50
CA GLY A 128 14.45 14.63 -2.59
C GLY A 128 13.21 13.84 -2.19
N LYS A 129 12.44 13.50 -3.21
CA LYS A 129 11.28 12.63 -3.09
C LYS A 129 11.61 11.20 -3.48
N ASN A 130 11.09 10.22 -2.74
CA ASN A 130 11.15 8.81 -3.12
C ASN A 130 9.79 8.35 -3.62
N LEU A 131 9.77 7.49 -4.64
CA LEU A 131 8.54 6.78 -5.01
C LEU A 131 8.25 5.71 -3.96
N VAL A 132 7.26 5.95 -3.11
CA VAL A 132 6.84 5.00 -2.07
C VAL A 132 5.63 4.20 -2.55
N LEU A 133 5.77 2.88 -2.56
CA LEU A 133 4.71 1.95 -2.92
C LEU A 133 4.26 1.17 -1.68
N THR A 134 3.05 1.42 -1.19
CA THR A 134 2.49 0.73 -0.03
C THR A 134 1.59 -0.43 -0.44
N LEU A 135 1.86 -1.64 0.05
CA LEU A 135 1.05 -2.84 -0.19
C LEU A 135 0.40 -3.33 1.10
N ASN A 136 -0.92 -3.58 1.06
CA ASN A 136 -1.67 -4.10 2.21
C ASN A 136 -1.81 -5.62 2.13
N GLY A 137 -0.94 -6.35 2.83
CA GLY A 137 -0.93 -7.82 2.86
C GLY A 137 -2.09 -8.50 3.59
N MET A 138 -3.07 -7.77 4.15
CA MET A 138 -4.19 -8.40 4.86
C MET A 138 -5.31 -8.91 3.95
N ASN A 139 -5.34 -8.49 2.68
CA ASN A 139 -6.37 -8.90 1.72
C ASN A 139 -5.83 -9.98 0.78
N ASP A 140 -6.67 -10.93 0.39
CA ASP A 140 -6.42 -11.77 -0.78
C ASP A 140 -6.49 -10.87 -2.02
N PHE A 141 -5.36 -10.65 -2.70
CA PHE A 141 -5.33 -9.85 -3.93
C PHE A 141 -4.39 -10.43 -4.98
N ASN A 142 -4.64 -10.07 -6.24
CA ASN A 142 -3.67 -10.30 -7.31
C ASN A 142 -2.50 -9.30 -7.15
N LEU A 143 -1.31 -9.80 -6.80
CA LEU A 143 -0.12 -8.97 -6.56
C LEU A 143 0.21 -8.06 -7.73
N ASN A 144 0.11 -8.57 -8.95
CA ASN A 144 0.40 -7.80 -10.16
C ASN A 144 -0.55 -6.62 -10.30
N TYR A 145 -1.85 -6.86 -10.09
CA TYR A 145 -2.83 -5.78 -10.13
C TYR A 145 -2.61 -4.76 -9.03
N GLN A 146 -2.42 -5.21 -7.79
CA GLN A 146 -2.20 -4.27 -6.70
C GLN A 146 -0.93 -3.47 -6.93
N MET A 147 0.12 -4.09 -7.45
CA MET A 147 1.35 -3.39 -7.79
C MET A 147 1.10 -2.31 -8.85
N LEU A 148 0.34 -2.61 -9.91
CA LEU A 148 -0.02 -1.62 -10.93
C LEU A 148 -0.86 -0.49 -10.33
N LYS A 149 -1.86 -0.82 -9.52
CA LYS A 149 -2.73 0.14 -8.84
C LYS A 149 -1.93 1.08 -7.94
N VAL A 150 -1.06 0.55 -7.08
CA VAL A 150 -0.29 1.38 -6.15
C VAL A 150 0.79 2.18 -6.87
N ALA A 151 1.36 1.67 -7.98
CA ALA A 151 2.25 2.43 -8.84
C ALA A 151 1.54 3.66 -9.42
N LYS A 152 0.34 3.48 -10.01
CA LYS A 152 -0.45 4.60 -10.55
C LYS A 152 -0.84 5.61 -9.47
N LEU A 153 -1.27 5.14 -8.29
CA LEU A 153 -1.58 6.01 -7.15
C LEU A 153 -0.35 6.81 -6.70
N ALA A 154 0.81 6.17 -6.56
CA ALA A 154 2.04 6.84 -6.18
C ALA A 154 2.49 7.86 -7.22
N LEU A 155 2.45 7.54 -8.52
CA LEU A 155 2.78 8.51 -9.58
C LEU A 155 1.86 9.73 -9.55
N LYS A 156 0.55 9.50 -9.41
CA LYS A 156 -0.45 10.58 -9.28
C LYS A 156 -0.14 11.49 -8.09
N GLU A 157 0.22 10.90 -6.95
CA GLU A 157 0.58 11.64 -5.73
C GLU A 157 1.78 12.57 -5.95
N GLN A 158 2.70 12.17 -6.84
CA GLN A 158 3.89 12.94 -7.19
C GLN A 158 3.69 13.88 -8.40
N GLY A 159 2.47 13.94 -8.96
CA GLY A 159 2.16 14.69 -10.17
C GLY A 159 2.81 14.14 -11.45
N VAL A 160 3.19 12.87 -11.47
CA VAL A 160 3.82 12.21 -12.62
C VAL A 160 2.76 11.53 -13.48
N ASN A 161 2.83 11.72 -14.80
CA ASN A 161 1.94 11.09 -15.77
C ASN A 161 2.20 9.58 -15.87
N ASP A 162 1.16 8.76 -15.80
CA ASP A 162 1.21 7.29 -15.77
C ASP A 162 0.86 6.61 -17.11
N SER A 163 0.81 7.35 -18.22
CA SER A 163 0.43 6.81 -19.54
C SER A 163 1.30 5.64 -20.01
N PHE A 164 2.57 5.60 -19.60
CA PHE A 164 3.49 4.49 -19.91
C PHE A 164 3.10 3.15 -19.26
N LEU A 165 2.11 3.16 -18.35
CA LEU A 165 1.50 2.00 -17.71
C LEU A 165 0.08 1.68 -18.26
N GLU A 166 -0.42 2.39 -19.27
CA GLU A 166 -1.75 2.14 -19.86
C GLU A 166 -1.79 0.84 -20.67
N ASP A 167 -0.71 0.51 -21.39
CA ASP A 167 -0.62 -0.75 -22.12
C ASP A 167 -0.70 -1.99 -21.19
N MET A 168 -0.45 -1.80 -19.90
CA MET A 168 -0.56 -2.80 -18.84
C MET A 168 -2.00 -3.01 -18.33
N THR A 169 -3.02 -2.27 -18.79
CA THR A 169 -4.43 -2.50 -18.40
C THR A 169 -5.21 -3.36 -19.39
N LYS A 170 -4.64 -3.67 -20.56
CA LYS A 170 -5.31 -4.37 -21.66
C LYS A 170 -5.94 -5.71 -21.28
N THR A 171 -5.28 -6.52 -20.44
CA THR A 171 -5.84 -7.82 -20.00
C THR A 171 -7.15 -7.66 -19.25
N TYR A 172 -7.26 -6.63 -18.41
CA TYR A 172 -8.49 -6.33 -17.67
C TYR A 172 -9.55 -5.73 -18.57
N GLU A 173 -9.17 -4.89 -19.54
CA GLU A 173 -10.10 -4.33 -20.52
C GLU A 173 -10.74 -5.43 -21.39
N VAL A 174 -9.96 -6.43 -21.81
CA VAL A 174 -10.49 -7.59 -22.55
C VAL A 174 -11.50 -8.37 -21.70
N ALA A 175 -11.17 -8.63 -20.42
CA ALA A 175 -12.08 -9.32 -19.50
C ALA A 175 -13.36 -8.51 -19.23
N GLU A 176 -13.23 -7.20 -19.02
CA GLU A 176 -14.34 -6.26 -18.80
C GLU A 176 -15.28 -6.26 -20.01
N HIS A 177 -14.73 -6.02 -21.20
CA HIS A 177 -15.47 -6.02 -22.45
C HIS A 177 -16.16 -7.37 -22.72
N PHE A 178 -15.48 -8.47 -22.43
CA PHE A 178 -16.05 -9.80 -22.59
C PHE A 178 -17.28 -10.01 -21.71
N VAL A 179 -17.21 -9.63 -20.42
CA VAL A 179 -18.37 -9.74 -19.52
C VAL A 179 -19.51 -8.84 -20.01
N GLU A 180 -19.24 -7.59 -20.36
CA GLU A 180 -20.27 -6.66 -20.84
C GLU A 180 -21.05 -7.22 -22.05
N LYS A 181 -20.34 -7.83 -23.00
CA LYS A 181 -20.92 -8.34 -24.25
C LYS A 181 -21.56 -9.73 -24.11
N ASN A 182 -21.03 -10.59 -23.25
CA ASN A 182 -21.36 -12.01 -23.27
C ASN A 182 -22.13 -12.47 -22.02
N TYR A 183 -22.24 -11.66 -20.96
CA TYR A 183 -22.86 -12.10 -19.71
C TYR A 183 -24.29 -12.60 -19.90
N GLU A 184 -25.16 -11.85 -20.58
CA GLU A 184 -26.58 -12.23 -20.74
C GLU A 184 -26.73 -13.54 -21.54
N LYS A 185 -25.84 -13.78 -22.50
CA LYS A 185 -25.88 -14.97 -23.36
C LYS A 185 -25.37 -16.23 -22.67
N PHE A 186 -24.44 -16.08 -21.74
CA PHE A 186 -23.76 -17.20 -21.09
C PHE A 186 -23.88 -17.15 -19.56
N GLU A 187 -24.98 -16.57 -19.06
CA GLU A 187 -25.21 -16.35 -17.63
C GLU A 187 -25.06 -17.64 -16.80
N ASP A 188 -25.58 -18.76 -17.32
CA ASP A 188 -25.48 -20.06 -16.66
C ASP A 188 -24.04 -20.54 -16.47
N ARG A 189 -23.13 -20.18 -17.38
CA ARG A 189 -21.70 -20.52 -17.27
C ARG A 189 -21.02 -19.65 -16.22
N PHE A 190 -21.30 -18.35 -16.19
CA PHE A 190 -20.83 -17.47 -15.12
C PHE A 190 -21.30 -17.96 -13.75
N LYS A 191 -22.57 -18.35 -13.63
CA LYS A 191 -23.13 -18.95 -12.41
C LYS A 191 -22.48 -20.31 -12.08
N TYR A 192 -22.20 -21.14 -13.08
CA TYR A 192 -21.56 -22.43 -12.86
C TYR A 192 -20.17 -22.27 -12.24
N TYR A 193 -19.33 -21.41 -12.83
CA TYR A 193 -17.97 -21.19 -12.33
C TYR A 193 -17.93 -20.37 -11.02
N SER A 194 -18.97 -19.60 -10.70
CA SER A 194 -19.05 -18.90 -9.42
C SER A 194 -19.44 -19.78 -8.23
N LYS A 195 -20.00 -20.98 -8.45
CA LYS A 195 -20.49 -21.89 -7.37
C LYS A 195 -19.44 -22.26 -6.34
N ASN A 196 -18.20 -22.44 -6.78
CA ASN A 196 -17.09 -22.83 -5.89
C ASN A 196 -16.49 -21.65 -5.12
N ASN A 197 -17.07 -20.46 -5.27
CA ASN A 197 -16.58 -19.25 -4.63
C ASN A 197 -17.59 -18.71 -3.61
N THR A 198 -17.21 -18.65 -2.33
CA THR A 198 -18.08 -18.18 -1.25
C THR A 198 -18.62 -16.77 -1.45
N LYS A 199 -17.88 -15.88 -2.12
CA LYS A 199 -18.29 -14.50 -2.41
C LYS A 199 -19.27 -14.45 -3.59
N TYR A 200 -18.96 -15.13 -4.69
CA TYR A 200 -19.71 -15.00 -5.95
C TYR A 200 -20.86 -16.01 -6.12
N ASN A 201 -20.90 -17.10 -5.35
CA ASN A 201 -21.93 -18.15 -5.47
C ASN A 201 -23.35 -17.64 -5.14
N LEU A 202 -23.48 -16.71 -4.18
CA LEU A 202 -24.77 -16.20 -3.69
C LEU A 202 -25.10 -14.79 -4.19
N SER A 203 -24.37 -14.28 -5.17
CA SER A 203 -24.57 -12.93 -5.67
C SER A 203 -25.95 -12.77 -6.31
N LYS A 204 -26.70 -11.74 -5.89
CA LYS A 204 -27.96 -11.35 -6.53
C LYS A 204 -27.75 -10.63 -7.86
N ASN A 205 -26.56 -10.06 -8.08
CA ASN A 205 -26.19 -9.36 -9.31
C ASN A 205 -24.74 -9.69 -9.67
N LEU A 206 -24.54 -10.94 -10.09
CA LEU A 206 -23.22 -11.50 -10.35
C LEU A 206 -22.47 -10.73 -11.44
N LYS A 207 -23.16 -10.23 -12.48
CA LYS A 207 -22.55 -9.37 -13.51
C LYS A 207 -21.88 -8.15 -12.89
N LYS A 208 -22.63 -7.40 -12.09
CA LYS A 208 -22.14 -6.18 -11.44
C LYS A 208 -20.98 -6.49 -10.51
N GLU A 209 -21.11 -7.52 -9.67
CA GLU A 209 -20.05 -7.90 -8.73
C GLU A 209 -18.78 -8.37 -9.45
N LEU A 210 -18.89 -9.13 -10.53
CA LEU A 210 -17.74 -9.56 -11.32
C LEU A 210 -17.02 -8.37 -11.95
N LEU A 211 -17.75 -7.40 -12.51
CA LEU A 211 -17.17 -6.19 -13.10
C LEU A 211 -16.49 -5.30 -12.04
N GLU A 212 -17.16 -5.05 -10.91
CA GLU A 212 -16.63 -4.22 -9.82
C GLU A 212 -15.37 -4.84 -9.19
N ASN A 213 -15.28 -6.18 -9.15
CA ASN A 213 -14.18 -6.89 -8.50
C ASN A 213 -13.14 -7.45 -9.50
N LEU A 214 -13.37 -7.37 -10.80
CA LEU A 214 -12.53 -7.95 -11.86
C LEU A 214 -11.05 -7.65 -11.66
N LYS A 215 -10.77 -6.40 -11.31
CA LYS A 215 -9.40 -5.91 -11.16
C LYS A 215 -8.83 -6.27 -9.78
N GLY A 216 -9.62 -6.07 -8.71
CA GLY A 216 -9.17 -6.21 -7.32
C GLY A 216 -9.15 -7.63 -6.75
N ASP A 217 -9.93 -8.56 -7.31
CA ASP A 217 -10.10 -9.92 -6.80
C ASP A 217 -9.76 -10.96 -7.87
N ILE A 218 -8.70 -11.74 -7.64
CA ILE A 218 -8.26 -12.77 -8.57
C ILE A 218 -9.34 -13.82 -8.83
N LYS A 219 -10.24 -14.04 -7.86
CA LYS A 219 -11.34 -14.99 -7.99
C LYS A 219 -12.36 -14.52 -9.02
N ALA A 220 -12.66 -13.21 -9.07
CA ALA A 220 -13.54 -12.64 -10.10
C ALA A 220 -12.93 -12.82 -11.49
N PHE A 221 -11.66 -12.47 -11.65
CA PHE A 221 -10.94 -12.66 -12.92
C PHE A 221 -10.95 -14.14 -13.35
N ASN A 222 -10.66 -15.07 -12.44
CA ASN A 222 -10.63 -16.49 -12.76
C ASN A 222 -11.99 -17.03 -13.23
N ILE A 223 -13.10 -16.62 -12.60
CA ILE A 223 -14.45 -16.98 -13.06
C ILE A 223 -14.66 -16.52 -14.50
N ILE A 224 -14.31 -15.27 -14.79
CA ILE A 224 -14.45 -14.69 -16.14
C ILE A 224 -13.56 -15.43 -17.14
N ASN A 225 -12.33 -15.75 -16.74
CA ASN A 225 -11.34 -16.39 -17.59
C ASN A 225 -11.71 -17.85 -17.94
N GLU A 226 -12.37 -18.57 -17.02
CA GLU A 226 -12.88 -19.92 -17.29
C GLU A 226 -14.04 -19.89 -18.30
N VAL A 227 -14.99 -18.95 -18.16
CA VAL A 227 -16.06 -18.76 -19.15
C VAL A 227 -15.48 -18.33 -20.49
N TYR A 228 -14.50 -17.43 -20.50
CA TYR A 228 -13.79 -16.98 -21.70
C TYR A 228 -13.13 -18.15 -22.43
N LYS A 229 -12.45 -19.04 -21.70
CA LYS A 229 -11.86 -20.26 -22.27
C LYS A 229 -12.90 -21.20 -22.84
N GLU A 230 -14.01 -21.44 -22.15
CA GLU A 230 -15.06 -22.33 -22.65
C GLU A 230 -15.64 -21.83 -23.99
N ILE A 231 -15.71 -20.51 -24.17
CA ILE A 231 -16.30 -19.90 -25.37
C ILE A 231 -15.28 -19.72 -26.51
N THR A 232 -14.05 -19.34 -26.19
CA THR A 232 -13.03 -18.95 -27.19
C THR A 232 -11.93 -20.00 -27.39
N SER A 233 -11.97 -21.10 -26.63
CA SER A 233 -10.96 -22.16 -26.55
C SER A 233 -9.57 -21.69 -26.09
N ASN A 234 -9.44 -20.43 -25.67
CA ASN A 234 -8.19 -19.84 -25.21
C ASN A 234 -8.44 -19.13 -23.88
N TYR A 235 -7.47 -19.14 -22.98
CA TYR A 235 -7.52 -18.22 -21.85
C TYR A 235 -7.30 -16.79 -22.34
N ILE A 236 -7.85 -15.81 -21.61
CA ILE A 236 -7.41 -14.42 -21.72
C ILE A 236 -5.92 -14.47 -21.39
N LYS A 237 -5.09 -14.29 -22.42
CA LYS A 237 -3.65 -14.33 -22.25
C LYS A 237 -3.29 -13.17 -21.33
N TRP A 238 -2.58 -13.51 -20.26
CA TRP A 238 -1.60 -12.59 -19.72
C TRP A 238 -0.48 -12.53 -20.76
N ASP A 239 -0.72 -11.90 -21.92
CA ASP A 239 0.31 -11.67 -22.93
C ASP A 239 1.47 -11.00 -22.19
N GLU A 240 2.62 -11.67 -22.09
CA GLU A 240 3.84 -11.23 -21.39
C GLU A 240 3.50 -10.34 -20.18
N GLY A 241 2.81 -11.00 -19.25
CA GLY A 241 1.90 -10.35 -18.34
C GLY A 241 2.60 -9.43 -17.37
N VAL A 242 2.05 -8.22 -17.28
CA VAL A 242 2.21 -7.20 -16.24
C VAL A 242 2.59 -7.82 -14.91
N SER A 243 3.85 -8.16 -14.76
CA SER A 243 4.33 -8.75 -13.52
C SER A 243 4.69 -7.59 -12.61
N ALA A 244 4.64 -7.80 -11.30
CA ALA A 244 5.18 -6.82 -10.37
C ALA A 244 6.61 -6.39 -10.77
N GLY A 245 7.41 -7.32 -11.29
CA GLY A 245 8.76 -7.04 -11.82
C GLY A 245 8.76 -6.15 -13.06
N GLU A 246 7.90 -6.39 -14.04
CA GLU A 246 7.79 -5.54 -15.23
C GLU A 246 7.30 -4.12 -14.91
N ILE A 247 6.35 -3.99 -13.97
CA ILE A 247 5.90 -2.68 -13.49
C ILE A 247 7.09 -1.92 -12.89
N ILE A 248 7.88 -2.56 -12.02
CA ILE A 248 9.08 -1.94 -11.44
C ILE A 248 10.10 -1.57 -12.53
N ASN A 249 10.34 -2.45 -13.49
CA ASN A 249 11.27 -2.19 -14.60
C ASN A 249 10.82 -1.01 -15.45
N LYS A 250 9.50 -0.88 -15.71
CA LYS A 250 8.95 0.30 -16.38
C LYS A 250 9.14 1.56 -15.53
N LEU A 251 8.79 1.54 -14.25
CA LEU A 251 9.00 2.68 -13.35
C LEU A 251 10.46 3.14 -13.37
N ASN A 252 11.41 2.21 -13.27
CA ASN A 252 12.84 2.51 -13.30
C ASN A 252 13.37 3.01 -14.66
N LYS A 253 12.65 2.75 -15.76
CA LYS A 253 13.04 3.24 -17.09
C LYS A 253 12.54 4.67 -17.36
N TYR A 254 11.42 5.05 -16.77
CA TYR A 254 10.73 6.32 -17.06
C TYR A 254 10.93 7.40 -15.97
N LEU A 255 11.36 7.01 -14.76
CA LEU A 255 11.74 7.92 -13.67
C LEU A 255 13.26 8.09 -13.59
#